data_AF-A0A3D2DIX9-F1
#
_entry.id   AF-A0A3D2DIX9-F1
#
_cell.length_a   1.000
_cell.length_b   1.000
_cell.length_c   1.000
_cell.angle_alpha   90.00
_cell.angle_beta   90.00
_cell.angle_gamma   90.00
#
_symmetry.space_group_name_H-M   'P 1'
#
loop_
_entity.id
_entity.type
_entity.pdbx_description
1 polymer ?
#
loop_
_entity_poly.entity_id
_entity_poly.type
_entity_poly.pdbx_seq_one_letter_code
_entity_poly.pdbx_strand_id
1 'polypeptide(L)'
;ETDFVAKNAVFQEFVQDVADKALKSSVDKAGDGEDVCGILDMKAELEEKTIVIGEKLSLRRFEKLTGDCVASYVHGGGRIGVLVAAKGASGDAVKEALTNIAMQIAAMNPQYISRNDMSEEELAKLREIIEESALNDPASLPKPILNKLIDKAINDKVWSDEDIATYEEHKSNMQYLFNFLSKEAASQLAELALADRANIAADKIFKGLVEGRVSKQLKEICLMDQTYVKAEDGKQSVAKYIAEVGKAVGATFTISGYVRFEVGEGLEKKSEDFAAEVAAQLGN
;
A
#
# COMPACT_ATOMS: atom_id res chain seq x y z
N GLU A 1 -4.47 -21.94 12.00
CA GLU A 1 -5.16 -22.24 10.73
C GLU A 1 -6.60 -21.69 10.75
N THR A 2 -7.22 -21.64 11.93
CA THR A 2 -8.54 -21.04 12.13
C THR A 2 -8.50 -19.75 12.96
N ASP A 3 -9.57 -18.96 12.91
CA ASP A 3 -9.75 -17.78 13.77
C ASP A 3 -10.26 -18.14 15.18
N PHE A 4 -10.81 -19.35 15.36
CA PHE A 4 -11.21 -19.88 16.67
C PHE A 4 -10.00 -20.07 17.59
N VAL A 5 -8.93 -20.69 17.08
CA VAL A 5 -7.67 -20.85 17.83
C VAL A 5 -7.03 -19.50 18.11
N ALA A 6 -7.04 -18.56 17.16
CA ALA A 6 -6.44 -17.24 17.34
C ALA A 6 -7.05 -16.42 18.51
N LYS A 7 -8.29 -16.73 18.90
CA LYS A 7 -9.01 -16.09 20.01
C LYS A 7 -8.88 -16.84 21.34
N ASN A 8 -8.27 -18.03 21.34
CA ASN A 8 -8.12 -18.86 22.53
C ASN A 8 -7.02 -18.30 23.46
N ALA A 9 -7.27 -18.32 24.78
CA ALA A 9 -6.34 -17.81 25.78
C ALA A 9 -4.98 -18.51 25.76
N VAL A 10 -4.95 -19.85 25.57
CA VAL A 10 -3.70 -20.63 25.50
C VAL A 10 -2.83 -20.17 24.32
N PHE A 11 -3.47 -19.89 23.18
CA PHE A 11 -2.76 -19.37 22.00
C PHE A 11 -2.25 -17.95 22.25
N GLN A 12 -3.06 -17.07 22.85
CA GLN A 12 -2.68 -15.69 23.14
C GLN A 12 -1.54 -15.59 24.17
N GLU A 13 -1.57 -16.42 25.21
CA GLU A 13 -0.48 -16.55 26.18
C GLU A 13 0.81 -17.01 25.49
N PHE A 14 0.72 -18.03 24.62
CA PHE A 14 1.89 -18.47 23.84
C PHE A 14 2.43 -17.37 22.91
N VAL A 15 1.56 -16.58 22.27
CA VAL A 15 2.00 -15.43 21.45
C VAL A 15 2.72 -14.39 22.30
N GLN A 16 2.29 -14.14 23.53
CA GLN A 16 2.99 -13.25 24.46
C GLN A 16 4.36 -13.82 24.86
N ASP A 17 4.47 -15.11 25.15
CA ASP A 17 5.75 -15.78 25.44
C ASP A 17 6.74 -15.64 24.27
N VAL A 18 6.24 -15.80 23.03
CA VAL A 18 7.03 -15.60 21.82
C VAL A 18 7.51 -14.15 21.70
N ALA A 19 6.65 -13.17 21.96
CA ALA A 19 7.02 -11.76 21.94
C ALA A 19 8.09 -11.43 23.00
N ASP A 20 7.96 -11.97 24.20
CA ASP A 20 8.92 -11.79 25.29
C ASP A 20 10.28 -12.43 24.98
N LYS A 21 10.29 -13.57 24.29
CA LYS A 21 11.50 -14.20 23.77
C LYS A 21 12.14 -13.38 22.65
N ALA A 22 11.34 -12.90 21.70
CA ALA A 22 11.80 -12.05 20.61
C ALA A 22 12.46 -10.76 21.12
N LEU A 23 11.89 -10.12 22.15
CA LEU A 23 12.47 -8.93 22.78
C LEU A 23 13.85 -9.17 23.40
N LYS A 24 14.13 -10.39 23.87
CA LYS A 24 15.42 -10.79 24.46
C LYS A 24 16.40 -11.35 23.42
N SER A 25 15.97 -11.53 22.18
CA SER A 25 16.80 -12.06 21.10
C SER A 25 17.95 -11.11 20.75
N SER A 26 19.08 -11.68 20.34
CA SER A 26 20.28 -10.95 19.91
C SER A 26 20.12 -10.31 18.53
N VAL A 27 19.19 -10.80 17.70
CA VAL A 27 18.90 -10.23 16.37
C VAL A 27 17.68 -9.33 16.42
N ASP A 28 17.64 -8.32 15.56
CA ASP A 28 16.54 -7.34 15.52
C ASP A 28 15.31 -7.83 14.78
N LYS A 29 15.48 -8.79 13.88
CA LYS A 29 14.38 -9.41 13.14
C LYS A 29 14.76 -10.81 12.68
N ALA A 30 13.74 -11.60 12.41
CA ALA A 30 13.84 -12.82 11.62
C ALA A 30 12.51 -13.06 10.91
N GLY A 31 12.52 -13.69 9.74
CA GLY A 31 11.29 -13.90 8.98
C GLY A 31 11.33 -15.00 7.92
N ASP A 32 10.64 -14.76 6.80
CA ASP A 32 10.45 -15.75 5.74
C ASP A 32 11.80 -16.26 5.20
N GLY A 33 11.98 -17.59 5.23
CA GLY A 33 13.23 -18.25 4.84
C GLY A 33 14.21 -18.51 5.99
N GLU A 34 13.95 -18.01 7.20
CA GLU A 34 14.78 -18.22 8.38
C GLU A 34 14.12 -19.20 9.37
N ASP A 35 14.93 -19.89 10.18
CA ASP A 35 14.43 -20.73 11.29
C ASP A 35 14.13 -19.85 12.51
N VAL A 36 13.02 -19.12 12.45
CA VAL A 36 12.59 -18.21 13.52
C VAL A 36 12.41 -18.95 14.86
N CYS A 37 11.94 -20.20 14.83
CA CYS A 37 11.75 -21.00 16.04
C CYS A 37 13.10 -21.38 16.67
N GLY A 38 14.08 -21.79 15.86
CA GLY A 38 15.44 -22.03 16.31
C GLY A 38 16.13 -20.76 16.83
N ILE A 39 15.94 -19.62 16.16
CA ILE A 39 16.49 -18.31 16.59
C ILE A 39 15.97 -17.91 17.97
N LEU A 40 14.70 -18.20 18.27
CA LEU A 40 14.09 -17.90 19.56
C LEU A 40 14.29 -18.99 20.62
N ASP A 41 14.86 -20.14 20.24
CA ASP A 41 15.03 -21.33 21.08
C ASP A 41 13.70 -21.75 21.73
N MET A 42 12.66 -21.91 20.92
CA MET A 42 11.27 -22.21 21.36
C MET A 42 10.70 -23.51 20.79
N LYS A 43 11.57 -24.44 20.39
CA LYS A 43 11.13 -25.65 19.68
C LYS A 43 10.23 -26.53 20.55
N ALA A 44 10.61 -26.75 21.81
CA ALA A 44 9.87 -27.60 22.73
C ALA A 44 8.48 -27.00 23.04
N GLU A 45 8.44 -25.69 23.30
CA GLU A 45 7.21 -24.95 23.59
C GLU A 45 6.27 -24.93 22.38
N LEU A 46 6.80 -24.73 21.17
CA LEU A 46 6.00 -24.78 19.94
C LEU A 46 5.40 -26.17 19.71
N GLU A 47 6.18 -27.25 19.89
CA GLU A 47 5.70 -28.62 19.76
C GLU A 47 4.61 -28.94 20.79
N GLU A 48 4.83 -28.56 22.06
CA GLU A 48 3.83 -28.72 23.13
C GLU A 48 2.52 -28.00 22.78
N LYS A 49 2.59 -26.71 22.41
CA LYS A 49 1.38 -25.95 22.09
C LYS A 49 0.68 -26.45 20.83
N THR A 50 1.42 -26.95 19.85
CA THR A 50 0.84 -27.60 18.66
C THR A 50 0.02 -28.83 19.05
N ILE A 51 0.54 -29.67 19.95
CA ILE A 51 -0.18 -30.87 20.44
C ILE A 51 -1.43 -30.47 21.23
N VAL A 52 -1.31 -29.49 22.13
CA VAL A 52 -2.42 -29.06 22.99
C VAL A 52 -3.55 -28.39 22.20
N ILE A 53 -3.19 -27.57 21.22
CA ILE A 53 -4.16 -26.82 20.39
C ILE A 53 -4.75 -27.71 19.29
N GLY A 54 -3.98 -28.67 18.77
CA GLY A 54 -4.42 -29.57 17.71
C GLY A 54 -4.46 -28.94 16.31
N GLU A 55 -3.89 -27.74 16.15
CA GLU A 55 -3.68 -27.07 14.86
C GLU A 55 -2.18 -26.88 14.62
N LYS A 56 -1.77 -26.80 13.35
CA LYS A 56 -0.39 -26.48 13.02
C LYS A 56 -0.06 -25.06 13.46
N LEU A 57 0.94 -24.92 14.32
CA LEU A 57 1.52 -23.64 14.71
C LEU A 57 2.90 -23.47 14.09
N SER A 58 3.26 -22.22 13.82
CA SER A 58 4.59 -21.85 13.36
C SER A 58 4.91 -20.43 13.77
N LEU A 59 6.15 -20.18 14.20
CA LEU A 59 6.66 -18.82 14.41
C LEU A 59 7.19 -18.33 13.06
N ARG A 60 6.48 -17.38 12.44
CA ARG A 60 6.80 -16.96 11.06
C ARG A 60 7.83 -15.84 11.01
N ARG A 61 7.63 -14.78 11.80
CA ARG A 61 8.49 -13.60 11.78
C ARG A 61 8.33 -12.76 13.04
N PHE A 62 9.38 -12.02 13.39
CA PHE A 62 9.36 -10.95 14.40
C PHE A 62 10.27 -9.81 13.96
N GLU A 63 9.99 -8.62 14.49
CA GLU A 63 10.87 -7.46 14.33
C GLU A 63 10.79 -6.59 15.60
N LYS A 64 11.96 -6.16 16.09
CA LYS A 64 12.11 -5.23 17.19
C LYS A 64 12.22 -3.82 16.63
N LEU A 65 11.60 -2.88 17.34
CA LEU A 65 11.66 -1.47 17.00
C LEU A 65 12.10 -0.67 18.23
N THR A 66 13.05 0.26 18.05
CA THR A 66 13.60 1.09 19.12
C THR A 66 13.52 2.56 18.76
N GLY A 67 13.22 3.40 19.77
CA GLY A 67 13.19 4.85 19.68
C GLY A 67 13.11 5.46 21.07
N ASP A 68 13.18 6.79 21.16
CA ASP A 68 13.00 7.54 22.40
C ASP A 68 11.58 7.37 22.95
N CYS A 69 10.62 7.12 22.05
CA CYS A 69 9.26 6.70 22.36
C CYS A 69 8.81 5.63 21.35
N VAL A 70 8.13 4.59 21.82
CA VAL A 70 7.53 3.55 20.98
C VAL A 70 6.07 3.38 21.39
N ALA A 71 5.17 3.31 20.41
CA ALA A 71 3.77 2.96 20.61
C ALA A 71 3.37 1.81 19.70
N SER A 72 2.29 1.12 20.08
CA SER A 72 1.73 -0.02 19.36
C SER A 72 0.24 0.17 19.13
N TYR A 73 -0.28 -0.36 18.03
CA TYR A 73 -1.71 -0.47 17.77
C TYR A 73 -2.05 -1.85 17.20
N VAL A 74 -3.12 -2.46 17.69
CA VAL A 74 -3.64 -3.75 17.22
C VAL A 74 -5.06 -3.53 16.70
N HIS A 75 -5.32 -4.00 15.48
CA HIS A 75 -6.59 -3.85 14.78
C HIS A 75 -7.22 -5.20 14.44
N GLY A 76 -8.56 -5.21 14.32
CA GLY A 76 -9.30 -6.38 13.82
C GLY A 76 -9.10 -7.65 14.64
N GLY A 77 -9.02 -7.53 15.97
CA GLY A 77 -8.87 -8.68 16.87
C GLY A 77 -7.52 -9.40 16.77
N GLY A 78 -6.44 -8.67 16.42
CA GLY A 78 -5.10 -9.26 16.24
C GLY A 78 -4.72 -9.50 14.78
N ARG A 79 -5.60 -9.18 13.83
CA ARG A 79 -5.32 -9.35 12.40
C ARG A 79 -4.19 -8.44 11.90
N ILE A 80 -4.12 -7.21 12.40
CA ILE A 80 -3.06 -6.25 12.05
C ILE A 80 -2.42 -5.75 13.34
N GLY A 81 -1.10 -5.78 13.41
CA GLY A 81 -0.29 -5.20 14.47
C GLY A 81 0.67 -4.16 13.91
N VAL A 82 0.77 -3.01 14.56
CA VAL A 82 1.68 -1.92 14.18
C VAL A 82 2.50 -1.47 15.37
N LEU A 83 3.81 -1.30 15.18
CA LEU A 83 4.72 -0.57 16.06
C LEU A 83 5.19 0.70 15.36
N VAL A 84 5.30 1.80 16.10
CA VAL A 84 5.85 3.07 15.59
C VAL A 84 6.82 3.65 16.60
N ALA A 85 8.00 4.05 16.15
CA ALA A 85 9.03 4.64 16.97
C ALA A 85 9.27 6.10 16.59
N ALA A 86 9.52 6.94 17.60
CA ALA A 86 9.98 8.30 17.44
C ALA A 86 11.40 8.52 17.98
N LYS A 87 12.07 9.52 17.42
CA LYS A 87 13.27 10.14 18.00
C LYS A 87 13.04 11.63 18.22
N GLY A 88 13.68 12.19 19.25
CA GLY A 88 13.69 13.61 19.59
C GLY A 88 12.71 14.02 20.71
N ALA A 89 11.74 13.17 21.06
CA ALA A 89 10.86 13.40 22.21
C ALA A 89 10.23 12.09 22.73
N SER A 90 9.76 12.14 23.97
CA SER A 90 9.00 11.09 24.63
C SER A 90 7.95 11.70 25.58
N GLY A 91 7.18 10.86 26.27
CA GLY A 91 6.09 11.27 27.16
C GLY A 91 4.71 10.99 26.59
N ASP A 92 3.67 11.18 27.42
CA ASP A 92 2.32 10.70 27.14
C ASP A 92 1.71 11.27 25.86
N ALA A 93 1.87 12.58 25.62
CA ALA A 93 1.36 13.23 24.41
C ALA A 93 2.05 12.71 23.13
N VAL A 94 3.36 12.45 23.18
CA VAL A 94 4.10 11.84 22.06
C VAL A 94 3.63 10.40 21.85
N LYS A 95 3.46 9.63 22.92
CA LYS A 95 2.98 8.24 22.85
C LYS A 95 1.55 8.14 22.30
N GLU A 96 0.67 9.07 22.70
CA GLU A 96 -0.69 9.17 22.13
C GLU A 96 -0.64 9.49 20.64
N ALA A 97 0.19 10.45 20.24
CA ALA A 97 0.38 10.77 18.83
C ALA A 97 0.89 9.57 18.04
N LEU A 98 1.89 8.84 18.56
CA LEU A 98 2.39 7.62 17.93
C LEU A 98 1.33 6.52 17.86
N THR A 99 0.43 6.43 18.84
CA THR A 99 -0.70 5.48 18.80
C THR A 99 -1.66 5.85 17.67
N ASN A 100 -1.97 7.13 17.49
CA ASN A 100 -2.78 7.61 16.38
C ASN A 100 -2.09 7.37 15.01
N ILE A 101 -0.77 7.54 14.94
CA ILE A 101 0.01 7.22 13.74
C ILE A 101 0.04 5.70 13.50
N ALA A 102 0.11 4.87 14.54
CA ALA A 102 0.02 3.43 14.39
C ALA A 102 -1.36 3.00 13.82
N MET A 103 -2.44 3.68 14.22
CA MET A 103 -3.76 3.53 13.60
C MET A 103 -3.78 3.94 12.12
N GLN A 104 -3.18 5.08 11.78
CA GLN A 104 -3.00 5.53 10.40
C GLN A 104 -2.32 4.45 9.55
N ILE A 105 -1.18 3.94 10.02
CA ILE A 105 -0.38 2.93 9.31
C ILE A 105 -1.17 1.63 9.15
N ALA A 106 -1.91 1.21 10.18
CA ALA A 106 -2.76 0.02 10.10
C ALA A 106 -3.80 0.14 8.98
N ALA A 107 -4.44 1.31 8.85
CA ALA A 107 -5.49 1.58 7.88
C ALA A 107 -4.97 1.85 6.46
N MET A 108 -3.88 2.60 6.32
CA MET A 108 -3.42 3.12 5.04
C MET A 108 -2.26 2.34 4.43
N ASN A 109 -1.59 1.48 5.20
CA ASN A 109 -0.47 0.65 4.76
C ASN A 109 0.56 1.42 3.88
N PRO A 110 1.14 2.55 4.36
CA PRO A 110 2.17 3.26 3.63
C PRO A 110 3.36 2.32 3.34
N GLN A 111 4.10 2.62 2.28
CA GLN A 111 5.35 1.92 1.93
C GLN A 111 6.57 2.66 2.50
N TYR A 112 6.50 4.00 2.55
CA TYR A 112 7.59 4.86 3.00
C TYR A 112 7.13 5.74 4.16
N ILE A 113 8.05 6.16 5.03
CA ILE A 113 7.75 7.19 6.01
C ILE A 113 7.56 8.52 5.28
N SER A 114 8.50 8.89 4.42
CA SER A 114 8.51 10.15 3.68
C SER A 114 9.10 9.97 2.28
N ARG A 115 8.95 10.99 1.44
CA ARG A 115 9.58 11.04 0.11
C ARG A 115 11.11 10.97 0.17
N ASN A 116 11.71 11.36 1.29
CA ASN A 116 13.16 11.31 1.47
C ASN A 116 13.68 9.88 1.66
N ASP A 117 12.79 8.94 1.95
CA ASP A 117 13.11 7.53 2.10
C ASP A 117 13.03 6.77 0.76
N MET A 118 12.69 7.47 -0.32
CA MET A 118 12.68 6.93 -1.67
C MET A 118 13.98 7.28 -2.39
N SER A 119 14.57 6.30 -3.08
CA SER A 119 15.70 6.55 -3.98
C SER A 119 15.27 7.40 -5.18
N GLU A 120 16.24 8.08 -5.79
CA GLU A 120 16.01 8.81 -7.04
C GLU A 120 15.54 7.86 -8.16
N GLU A 121 16.04 6.61 -8.19
CA GLU A 121 15.62 5.61 -9.16
C GLU A 121 14.16 5.17 -8.94
N GLU A 122 13.71 4.98 -7.70
CA GLU A 122 12.31 4.64 -7.40
C GLU A 122 11.36 5.78 -7.78
N LEU A 123 11.73 7.04 -7.49
CA LEU A 123 10.95 8.21 -7.88
C LEU A 123 10.89 8.37 -9.41
N ALA A 124 12.02 8.18 -10.10
CA ALA A 124 12.07 8.20 -11.56
C ALA A 124 11.22 7.07 -12.15
N LYS A 125 11.29 5.86 -11.59
CA LYS A 125 10.52 4.72 -12.06
C LYS A 125 9.02 4.90 -11.82
N LEU A 126 8.64 5.42 -10.65
CA LEU A 126 7.26 5.78 -10.35
C LEU A 126 6.71 6.77 -11.39
N ARG A 127 7.49 7.82 -11.68
CA ARG A 127 7.12 8.80 -12.70
C ARG A 127 6.97 8.16 -14.07
N GLU A 128 7.93 7.33 -14.47
CA GLU A 128 7.90 6.63 -15.76
C GLU A 128 6.63 5.77 -15.90
N ILE A 129 6.29 5.00 -14.87
CA ILE A 129 5.07 4.17 -14.84
C ILE A 129 3.82 5.05 -14.97
N ILE A 130 3.77 6.18 -14.28
CA ILE A 130 2.63 7.11 -14.35
C ILE A 130 2.53 7.75 -15.74
N GLU A 131 3.65 8.14 -16.34
CA GLU A 131 3.70 8.67 -17.70
C GLU A 131 3.20 7.63 -18.71
N GLU A 132 3.72 6.41 -18.64
CA GLU A 132 3.31 5.30 -19.50
C GLU A 132 1.83 4.96 -19.31
N SER A 133 1.36 4.88 -18.07
CA SER A 133 -0.06 4.67 -17.76
C SER A 133 -0.95 5.78 -18.33
N ALA A 134 -0.53 7.04 -18.27
CA ALA A 134 -1.28 8.16 -18.83
C ALA A 134 -1.35 8.12 -20.36
N LEU A 135 -0.27 7.71 -21.04
CA LEU A 135 -0.27 7.56 -22.50
C LEU A 135 -1.10 6.36 -22.96
N ASN A 136 -1.13 5.29 -22.17
CA ASN A 136 -1.98 4.11 -22.40
C ASN A 136 -3.47 4.36 -22.11
N ASP A 137 -3.83 5.49 -21.51
CA ASP A 137 -5.21 5.91 -21.27
C ASP A 137 -5.49 7.27 -21.94
N PRO A 138 -5.68 7.31 -23.27
CA PRO A 138 -5.93 8.55 -24.01
C PRO A 138 -7.13 9.35 -23.51
N ALA A 139 -8.14 8.69 -22.94
CA ALA A 139 -9.33 9.35 -22.39
C ALA A 139 -9.00 10.27 -21.22
N SER A 140 -7.91 9.96 -20.51
CA SER A 140 -7.43 10.74 -19.38
C SER A 140 -6.48 11.88 -19.76
N LEU A 141 -6.14 12.02 -21.04
CA LEU A 141 -5.23 13.06 -21.53
C LEU A 141 -5.89 14.44 -21.57
N PRO A 142 -5.12 15.52 -21.34
CA PRO A 142 -5.63 16.88 -21.49
C PRO A 142 -6.12 17.13 -22.91
N LYS A 143 -7.26 17.82 -23.05
CA LYS A 143 -7.92 18.09 -24.34
C LYS A 143 -6.97 18.54 -25.47
N PRO A 144 -6.00 19.45 -25.26
CA PRO A 144 -5.10 19.87 -26.34
C PRO A 144 -4.22 18.74 -26.88
N ILE A 145 -3.83 17.78 -26.04
CA ILE A 145 -3.02 16.63 -26.44
C ILE A 145 -3.91 15.59 -27.10
N LEU A 146 -5.05 15.27 -26.48
CA LEU A 146 -6.03 14.35 -27.03
C LEU A 146 -6.50 14.77 -28.43
N ASN A 147 -6.82 16.05 -28.63
CA ASN A 147 -7.24 16.56 -29.93
C ASN A 147 -6.15 16.39 -31.00
N LYS A 148 -4.88 16.66 -30.67
CA LYS A 148 -3.77 16.43 -31.61
C LYS A 148 -3.64 14.96 -32.01
N LEU A 149 -3.84 14.04 -31.07
CA LEU A 149 -3.80 12.60 -31.35
C LEU A 149 -4.96 12.17 -32.26
N ILE A 150 -6.15 12.72 -32.03
CA ILE A 150 -7.33 12.47 -32.87
C ILE A 150 -7.13 13.05 -34.27
N ASP A 151 -6.68 14.30 -34.38
CA ASP A 151 -6.37 14.93 -35.66
C ASP A 151 -5.34 14.09 -36.44
N LYS A 152 -4.32 13.57 -35.74
CA LYS A 152 -3.33 12.67 -36.33
C LYS A 152 -3.95 11.34 -36.78
N ALA A 153 -4.78 10.71 -35.95
CA ALA A 153 -5.47 9.46 -36.31
C ALA A 153 -6.35 9.61 -37.56
N ILE A 154 -7.03 10.75 -37.71
CA ILE A 154 -7.85 11.07 -38.88
C ILE A 154 -6.97 11.36 -40.10
N ASN A 155 -5.98 12.25 -39.97
CA ASN A 155 -5.13 12.68 -41.08
C ASN A 155 -4.25 11.55 -41.63
N ASP A 156 -3.73 10.71 -40.74
CA ASP A 156 -2.89 9.56 -41.10
C ASP A 156 -3.74 8.33 -41.51
N LYS A 157 -5.08 8.46 -41.53
CA LYS A 157 -6.04 7.41 -41.89
C LYS A 157 -5.89 6.14 -41.05
N VAL A 158 -5.62 6.32 -39.77
CA VAL A 158 -5.53 5.25 -38.78
C VAL A 158 -6.94 4.79 -38.37
N TRP A 159 -7.85 5.75 -38.17
CA TRP A 159 -9.25 5.47 -37.84
C TRP A 159 -10.08 5.08 -39.05
N SER A 160 -11.06 4.20 -38.83
CA SER A 160 -12.07 3.83 -39.81
C SER A 160 -13.05 4.98 -40.10
N ASP A 161 -13.74 4.93 -41.24
CA ASP A 161 -14.80 5.90 -41.55
C ASP A 161 -15.92 5.87 -40.49
N GLU A 162 -16.24 4.70 -39.93
CA GLU A 162 -17.21 4.56 -38.84
C GLU A 162 -16.75 5.25 -37.54
N ASP A 163 -15.49 5.11 -37.16
CA ASP A 163 -14.93 5.76 -35.98
C ASP A 163 -14.83 7.28 -36.16
N ILE A 164 -14.51 7.74 -37.37
CA ILE A 164 -14.51 9.17 -37.73
C ILE A 164 -15.93 9.73 -37.63
N ALA A 165 -16.93 9.04 -38.18
CA ALA A 165 -18.33 9.46 -38.06
C ALA A 165 -18.79 9.52 -36.60
N THR A 166 -18.39 8.53 -35.79
CA THR A 166 -18.65 8.48 -34.34
C THR A 166 -18.00 9.66 -33.63
N TYR A 167 -16.75 9.98 -33.95
CA TYR A 167 -16.08 11.16 -33.41
C TYR A 167 -16.83 12.45 -33.78
N GLU A 168 -17.21 12.62 -35.04
CA GLU A 168 -17.91 13.81 -35.51
C GLU A 168 -19.26 14.01 -34.81
N GLU A 169 -19.99 12.94 -34.51
CA GLU A 169 -21.25 12.96 -33.75
C GLU A 169 -21.03 13.35 -32.27
N HIS A 170 -19.95 12.85 -31.66
CA HIS A 170 -19.73 12.95 -30.21
C HIS A 170 -18.65 13.95 -29.75
N LYS A 171 -17.94 14.64 -30.66
CA LYS A 171 -16.81 15.55 -30.34
C LYS A 171 -17.18 16.75 -29.46
N SER A 172 -18.46 17.11 -29.39
CA SER A 172 -18.95 18.15 -28.49
C SER A 172 -18.75 17.79 -27.01
N ASN A 173 -18.67 16.49 -26.70
CA ASN A 173 -18.43 15.99 -25.35
C ASN A 173 -17.38 14.89 -25.30
N MET A 174 -16.11 15.32 -25.34
CA MET A 174 -14.92 14.44 -25.30
C MET A 174 -14.86 13.47 -24.11
N GLN A 175 -15.56 13.78 -23.01
CA GLN A 175 -15.61 12.88 -21.86
C GLN A 175 -16.40 11.60 -22.16
N TYR A 176 -17.43 11.67 -23.00
CA TYR A 176 -18.24 10.51 -23.38
C TYR A 176 -17.85 9.89 -24.72
N LEU A 177 -16.97 10.54 -25.49
CA LEU A 177 -16.50 10.04 -26.79
C LEU A 177 -16.05 8.57 -26.72
N PHE A 178 -15.28 8.22 -25.69
CA PHE A 178 -14.74 6.87 -25.51
C PHE A 178 -15.79 5.79 -25.20
N ASN A 179 -17.02 6.18 -24.87
CA ASN A 179 -18.13 5.22 -24.71
C ASN A 179 -18.68 4.74 -26.06
N PHE A 180 -18.42 5.50 -27.13
CA PHE A 180 -18.94 5.23 -28.48
C PHE A 180 -17.86 4.78 -29.45
N LEU A 181 -16.61 5.23 -29.26
CA LEU A 181 -15.48 4.77 -30.06
C LEU A 181 -15.30 3.26 -29.96
N SER A 182 -14.87 2.65 -31.07
CA SER A 182 -14.45 1.25 -31.04
C SER A 182 -13.24 1.04 -30.12
N LYS A 183 -13.07 -0.20 -29.63
CA LYS A 183 -11.86 -0.58 -28.88
C LYS A 183 -10.59 -0.39 -29.70
N GLU A 184 -10.68 -0.62 -31.01
CA GLU A 184 -9.59 -0.45 -31.96
C GLU A 184 -9.18 1.02 -32.03
N ALA A 185 -10.12 1.94 -32.26
CA ALA A 185 -9.85 3.38 -32.31
C ALA A 185 -9.23 3.91 -31.00
N ALA A 186 -9.70 3.43 -29.85
CA ALA A 186 -9.13 3.77 -28.54
C ALA A 186 -7.70 3.24 -28.37
N SER A 187 -7.43 2.00 -28.77
CA SER A 187 -6.09 1.40 -28.77
C SER A 187 -5.13 2.16 -29.67
N GLN A 188 -5.57 2.51 -30.87
CA GLN A 188 -4.76 3.27 -31.84
C GLN A 188 -4.36 4.67 -31.32
N LEU A 189 -5.22 5.34 -30.55
CA LEU A 189 -4.84 6.58 -29.88
C LEU A 189 -3.73 6.36 -28.83
N ALA A 190 -3.78 5.27 -28.08
CA ALA A 190 -2.74 4.92 -27.11
C ALA A 190 -1.41 4.60 -27.82
N GLU A 191 -1.46 3.85 -28.92
CA GLU A 191 -0.28 3.57 -29.76
C GLU A 191 0.33 4.86 -30.33
N LEU A 192 -0.49 5.77 -30.85
CA LEU A 192 -0.03 7.08 -31.32
C LEU A 192 0.59 7.91 -30.19
N ALA A 193 0.01 7.88 -28.99
CA ALA A 193 0.54 8.58 -27.82
C ALA A 193 1.90 8.02 -27.38
N LEU A 194 2.04 6.69 -27.34
CA LEU A 194 3.30 6.02 -27.02
C LEU A 194 4.37 6.26 -28.10
N ALA A 195 4.00 6.25 -29.37
CA ALA A 195 4.90 6.56 -30.48
C ALA A 195 5.42 8.01 -30.42
N ASP A 196 4.61 8.94 -29.91
CA ASP A 196 4.96 10.34 -29.73
C ASP A 196 5.38 10.70 -28.28
N ARG A 197 5.75 9.68 -27.48
CA ARG A 197 6.07 9.83 -26.04
C ARG A 197 7.04 10.95 -25.76
N ALA A 198 8.12 11.08 -26.53
CA ALA A 198 9.15 12.09 -26.29
C ALA A 198 8.59 13.54 -26.38
N ASN A 199 7.71 13.80 -27.35
CA ASN A 199 7.12 15.13 -27.54
C ASN A 199 6.02 15.38 -26.50
N ILE A 200 5.18 14.39 -26.23
CA ILE A 200 4.11 14.51 -25.23
C ILE A 200 4.70 14.68 -23.82
N ALA A 201 5.74 13.93 -23.46
CA ALA A 201 6.43 14.05 -22.18
C ALA A 201 7.11 15.42 -22.00
N ALA A 202 7.54 16.07 -23.09
CA ALA A 202 8.10 17.41 -23.06
C ALA A 202 7.03 18.50 -22.87
N ASP A 203 5.77 18.24 -23.21
CA ASP A 203 4.66 19.18 -23.13
C ASP A 203 4.36 19.59 -21.67
N LYS A 204 4.25 20.89 -21.42
CA LYS A 204 4.03 21.44 -20.07
C LYS A 204 2.69 21.01 -19.47
N ILE A 205 1.66 20.84 -20.30
CA ILE A 205 0.32 20.42 -19.87
C ILE A 205 0.36 18.95 -19.44
N PHE A 206 1.06 18.10 -20.22
CA PHE A 206 1.27 16.70 -19.84
C PHE A 206 2.10 16.57 -18.57
N LYS A 207 3.19 17.34 -18.44
CA LYS A 207 3.98 17.39 -17.20
C LYS A 207 3.11 17.74 -16.00
N GLY A 208 2.24 18.74 -16.12
CA GLY A 208 1.29 19.11 -15.06
C GLY A 208 0.34 17.97 -14.67
N LEU A 209 -0.18 17.22 -15.66
CA LEU A 209 -0.99 16.02 -15.40
C LEU A 209 -0.19 14.96 -14.62
N VAL A 210 1.02 14.66 -15.07
CA VAL A 210 1.90 13.66 -14.46
C VAL A 210 2.27 14.05 -13.04
N GLU A 211 2.68 15.31 -12.79
CA GLU A 211 2.97 15.80 -11.44
C GLU A 211 1.77 15.66 -10.50
N GLY A 212 0.56 15.94 -11.00
CA GLY A 212 -0.68 15.74 -10.23
C GLY A 212 -0.89 14.27 -9.83
N ARG A 213 -0.67 13.34 -10.75
CA ARG A 213 -0.78 11.89 -10.50
C ARG A 213 0.34 11.39 -9.58
N VAL A 214 1.58 11.83 -9.77
CA VAL A 214 2.71 11.51 -8.88
C VAL A 214 2.42 12.00 -7.47
N SER A 215 1.96 13.25 -7.31
CA SER A 215 1.58 13.81 -6.01
C SER A 215 0.47 13.00 -5.34
N LYS A 216 -0.53 12.54 -6.11
CA LYS A 216 -1.57 11.65 -5.58
C LYS A 216 -0.98 10.31 -5.12
N GLN A 217 -0.13 9.67 -5.93
CA GLN A 217 0.48 8.40 -5.56
C GLN A 217 1.36 8.53 -4.31
N LEU A 218 2.15 9.59 -4.20
CA LEU A 218 2.96 9.87 -3.02
C LEU A 218 2.11 10.01 -1.76
N LYS A 219 0.91 10.60 -1.85
CA LYS A 219 -0.03 10.65 -0.73
C LYS A 219 -0.61 9.30 -0.34
N GLU A 220 -0.54 8.29 -1.20
CA GLU A 220 -0.96 6.92 -0.89
C GLU A 220 0.19 6.14 -0.24
N ILE A 221 1.42 6.27 -0.78
CA ILE A 221 2.56 5.44 -0.37
C ILE A 221 3.46 6.04 0.71
N CYS A 222 3.47 7.36 0.91
CA CYS A 222 4.30 8.04 1.91
C CYS A 222 3.46 8.49 3.12
N LEU A 223 3.76 7.95 4.30
CA LEU A 223 3.04 8.24 5.55
C LEU A 223 2.91 9.74 5.83
N MET A 224 4.00 10.50 5.71
CA MET A 224 4.02 11.93 6.04
C MET A 224 3.18 12.80 5.09
N ASP A 225 2.92 12.31 3.86
CA ASP A 225 2.08 12.98 2.86
C ASP A 225 0.59 12.63 2.99
N GLN A 226 0.28 11.52 3.65
CA GLN A 226 -1.10 11.07 3.83
C GLN A 226 -1.92 12.09 4.60
N THR A 227 -3.20 12.21 4.21
CA THR A 227 -4.20 12.85 5.05
C THR A 227 -4.37 12.03 6.33
N TYR A 228 -4.32 12.70 7.47
CA TYR A 228 -4.47 12.06 8.77
C TYR A 228 -5.92 11.58 8.95
N VAL A 229 -6.12 10.30 9.25
CA VAL A 229 -7.44 9.65 9.32
C VAL A 229 -8.35 10.23 10.40
N LYS A 230 -7.79 10.88 11.43
CA LYS A 230 -8.56 11.57 12.49
C LYS A 230 -8.59 13.10 12.29
N ALA A 231 -8.20 13.61 11.13
CA ALA A 231 -8.33 15.03 10.82
C ALA A 231 -9.82 15.42 10.75
N GLU A 232 -10.26 16.29 11.65
CA GLU A 232 -11.67 16.75 11.70
C GLU A 232 -12.10 17.45 10.40
N ASP A 233 -11.18 18.16 9.76
CA ASP A 233 -11.41 18.90 8.52
C ASP A 233 -11.05 18.10 7.24
N GLY A 234 -10.52 16.89 7.39
CA GLY A 234 -10.03 16.05 6.29
C GLY A 234 -8.85 16.65 5.50
N LYS A 235 -8.16 17.66 6.04
CA LYS A 235 -7.08 18.40 5.35
C LYS A 235 -5.75 18.32 6.07
N GLN A 236 -5.73 18.05 7.37
CA GLN A 236 -4.47 17.88 8.10
C GLN A 236 -3.71 16.64 7.59
N SER A 237 -2.44 16.81 7.23
CA SER A 237 -1.55 15.69 6.93
C SER A 237 -0.94 15.12 8.21
N VAL A 238 -0.44 13.88 8.14
CA VAL A 238 0.33 13.27 9.23
C VAL A 238 1.52 14.13 9.64
N ALA A 239 2.25 14.71 8.68
CA ALA A 239 3.36 15.61 8.98
C ALA A 239 2.92 16.83 9.81
N LYS A 240 1.80 17.44 9.44
CA LYS A 240 1.25 18.61 10.15
C LYS A 240 0.79 18.23 11.55
N TYR A 241 0.14 17.07 11.71
CA TYR A 241 -0.27 16.56 13.02
C TYR A 241 0.93 16.35 13.95
N ILE A 242 2.00 15.68 13.49
CA ILE A 242 3.22 15.46 14.28
C ILE A 242 3.87 16.79 14.67
N ALA A 243 3.95 17.75 13.75
CA ALA A 243 4.52 19.07 14.03
C ALA A 243 3.72 19.85 15.08
N GLU A 244 2.38 19.78 15.05
CA GLU A 244 1.51 20.41 16.04
C GLU A 244 1.68 19.79 17.43
N VAL A 245 1.74 18.46 17.52
CA VAL A 245 2.01 17.77 18.79
C VAL A 245 3.39 18.16 19.33
N GLY A 246 4.41 18.17 18.47
CA GLY A 246 5.76 18.59 18.83
C GLY A 246 5.79 20.00 19.44
N LYS A 247 5.13 20.95 18.76
CA LYS A 247 4.99 22.32 19.27
C LYS A 247 4.28 22.36 20.63
N ALA A 248 3.23 21.57 20.83
CA ALA A 248 2.49 21.54 22.09
C ALA A 248 3.34 21.00 23.26
N VAL A 249 4.24 20.05 23.00
CA VAL A 249 5.15 19.48 24.02
C VAL A 249 6.48 20.24 24.14
N GLY A 250 6.70 21.27 23.32
CA GLY A 250 7.94 22.04 23.34
C GLY A 250 9.17 21.29 22.80
N ALA A 251 8.98 20.27 21.96
CA ALA A 251 10.04 19.47 21.39
C ALA A 251 9.79 19.15 19.90
N THR A 252 10.85 18.91 19.13
CA THR A 252 10.71 18.37 17.78
C THR A 252 10.96 16.87 17.82
N PHE A 253 10.05 16.08 17.27
CA PHE A 253 10.26 14.65 17.09
C PHE A 253 9.90 14.21 15.68
N THR A 254 10.46 13.07 15.29
CA THR A 254 10.29 12.47 13.96
C THR A 254 9.99 10.99 14.12
N ILE A 255 9.26 10.41 13.17
CA ILE A 255 9.09 8.95 13.09
C ILE A 255 10.40 8.36 12.60
N SER A 256 11.04 7.54 13.42
CA SER A 256 12.33 6.90 13.07
C SER A 256 12.17 5.53 12.44
N GLY A 257 10.98 4.93 12.52
CA GLY A 257 10.68 3.62 11.99
C GLY A 257 9.28 3.18 12.36
N TYR A 258 8.73 2.24 11.59
CA TYR A 258 7.52 1.52 11.96
C TYR A 258 7.60 0.08 11.45
N VAL A 259 6.84 -0.81 12.08
CA VAL A 259 6.63 -2.19 11.65
C VAL A 259 5.14 -2.41 11.55
N ARG A 260 4.65 -2.93 10.44
CA ARG A 260 3.25 -3.35 10.26
C ARG A 260 3.25 -4.81 9.84
N PHE A 261 2.57 -5.67 10.60
CA PHE A 261 2.28 -7.03 10.19
C PHE A 261 0.79 -7.25 10.03
N GLU A 262 0.42 -7.95 8.97
CA GLU A 262 -0.93 -8.49 8.78
C GLU A 262 -0.90 -10.02 8.74
N VAL A 263 -1.88 -10.65 9.41
CA VAL A 263 -2.05 -12.10 9.41
C VAL A 263 -2.25 -12.60 7.99
N GLY A 264 -1.43 -13.57 7.58
CA GLY A 264 -1.50 -14.19 6.26
C GLY A 264 -0.86 -13.39 5.12
N GLU A 265 -0.26 -12.22 5.38
CA GLU A 265 0.39 -11.41 4.36
C GLU A 265 1.46 -12.22 3.60
N GLY A 266 1.34 -12.33 2.28
CA GLY A 266 2.29 -13.09 1.45
C GLY A 266 2.15 -14.61 1.53
N LEU A 267 1.13 -15.16 2.22
CA LEU A 267 0.78 -16.58 2.14
C LEU A 267 -0.29 -16.80 1.08
N GLU A 268 -0.15 -17.87 0.29
CA GLU A 268 -1.22 -18.31 -0.61
C GLU A 268 -2.43 -18.75 0.21
N LYS A 269 -3.59 -18.15 -0.08
CA LYS A 269 -4.83 -18.56 0.53
C LYS A 269 -5.27 -19.88 -0.10
N LYS A 270 -5.15 -20.98 0.64
CA LYS A 270 -5.79 -22.24 0.24
C LYS A 270 -7.30 -22.03 0.16
N SER A 271 -7.86 -22.25 -1.02
CA SER A 271 -9.31 -22.26 -1.23
C SER A 271 -9.77 -23.72 -1.20
N GLU A 272 -10.48 -24.09 -0.14
CA GLU A 272 -11.07 -25.42 -0.02
C GLU A 272 -12.55 -25.33 -0.44
N ASP A 273 -12.92 -26.11 -1.44
CA ASP A 273 -14.32 -26.27 -1.85
C ASP A 273 -14.95 -27.36 -0.98
N PHE A 274 -15.62 -26.92 0.09
CA PHE A 274 -16.29 -27.80 1.04
C PHE A 274 -17.31 -28.72 0.35
N ALA A 275 -17.96 -28.28 -0.74
CA ALA A 275 -18.91 -29.12 -1.46
C ALA A 275 -18.18 -30.24 -2.21
N ALA A 276 -17.03 -29.95 -2.82
CA ALA A 276 -16.18 -30.95 -3.44
C ALA A 276 -15.59 -31.93 -2.42
N GLU A 277 -15.20 -31.45 -1.24
CA GLU A 277 -14.67 -32.30 -0.16
C GLU A 277 -15.73 -33.24 0.42
N VAL A 278 -16.94 -32.72 0.69
CA VAL A 278 -18.08 -33.54 1.15
C VAL A 278 -18.49 -34.55 0.08
N ALA A 279 -18.52 -34.15 -1.20
CA ALA A 279 -18.81 -35.08 -2.29
C ALA A 279 -17.76 -36.21 -2.40
N ALA A 280 -16.48 -35.90 -2.17
CA ALA A 280 -15.41 -36.89 -2.18
C ALA A 280 -15.50 -37.87 -0.99
N GLN A 281 -15.94 -37.41 0.18
CA GLN A 281 -16.11 -38.28 1.37
C GLN A 281 -17.35 -39.17 1.28
N LEU A 282 -18.41 -38.73 0.59
CA LEU A 282 -19.64 -39.51 0.38
C LEU A 282 -19.54 -40.49 -0.82
N GLY A 283 -18.48 -40.41 -1.62
CA GLY A 283 -18.27 -41.21 -2.82
C GLY A 283 -17.48 -42.52 -2.63
N ASN A 284 -17.14 -42.89 -1.39
CA ASN A 284 -16.48 -44.16 -1.03
C ASN A 284 -17.40 -45.07 -0.22
#